data_AF-A0A7V4FZE5-F1
#
_entry.id   AF-A0A7V4FZE5-F1
#
_cell.length_a   1.000
_cell.length_b   1.000
_cell.length_c   1.000
_cell.angle_alpha   90.00
_cell.angle_beta   90.00
_cell.angle_gamma   90.00
#
_symmetry.space_group_name_H-M   'P 1'
#
loop_
_entity.id
_entity.type
_entity.pdbx_description
1 polymer ?
#
loop_
_entity_poly.entity_id
_entity_poly.type
_entity_poly.pdbx_seq_one_letter_code
_entity_poly.pdbx_strand_id
1 'polypeptide(L)'
;MLYLFNSAGHPYRASGPSLFELGPAEPVAFDNTVNGGRWIEAVWRTDDGVLYGWYHHEPAGLCPGTTLTAPKIGAVRSEDKGATWVDLGFVLEARPGTLRCDAKNGFCAGGHGDFCVFLDPEQRYLYFLFGNYAGDVEEQGVAVARMEWGRRDAPVGHVWKWCQGERTEPGVGGRVTPVFGALSAWEREDCDAFWGPSVHWNTYLQQYVMLLNRARGAGWIQEGIYVSFSADLADPRSWSQPLKVLDGGAWYPQVMGLDDGLKGTDKLAGRRARFFMGGVSEYEIEFSH
;
A
#
# COMPACT_ATOMS: atom_id res chain seq x y z
N MET A 1 24.57 -2.07 -0.79
CA MET A 1 23.98 -0.72 -0.82
C MET A 1 22.48 -0.87 -0.77
N LEU A 2 21.86 -0.36 0.28
CA LEU A 2 20.42 -0.20 0.41
C LEU A 2 20.00 1.07 -0.34
N TYR A 3 18.87 0.99 -1.03
CA TYR A 3 18.16 2.15 -1.56
C TYR A 3 16.79 2.17 -0.88
N LEU A 4 16.48 3.29 -0.23
CA LEU A 4 15.24 3.49 0.49
C LEU A 4 14.45 4.62 -0.17
N PHE A 5 13.16 4.38 -0.36
CA PHE A 5 12.23 5.38 -0.87
C PHE A 5 11.32 5.82 0.27
N ASN A 6 11.20 7.13 0.46
CA ASN A 6 10.30 7.73 1.43
C ASN A 6 9.49 8.83 0.74
N SER A 7 8.25 8.98 1.16
CA SER A 7 7.30 9.82 0.47
C SER A 7 6.61 10.74 1.47
N ALA A 8 6.84 12.05 1.35
CA ALA A 8 6.16 13.08 2.14
C ALA A 8 5.95 14.30 1.24
N GLY A 9 4.75 14.46 0.68
CA GLY A 9 4.46 15.45 -0.37
C GLY A 9 5.09 15.15 -1.74
N HIS A 10 6.29 14.55 -1.77
CA HIS A 10 7.02 14.11 -2.96
C HIS A 10 7.85 12.85 -2.62
N PRO A 11 8.15 11.94 -3.57
CA PRO A 11 9.03 10.81 -3.33
C PRO A 11 10.51 11.21 -3.34
N TYR A 12 11.23 10.75 -2.34
CA TYR A 12 12.66 10.91 -2.20
C TYR A 12 13.34 9.56 -2.12
N ARG A 13 14.61 9.52 -2.49
CA ARG A 13 15.46 8.35 -2.44
C ARG A 13 16.69 8.66 -1.59
N ALA A 14 16.96 7.81 -0.61
CA ALA A 14 18.21 7.79 0.12
C ALA A 14 18.96 6.48 -0.17
N SER A 15 20.29 6.47 0.01
CA SER A 15 21.08 5.25 -0.12
C SER A 15 22.23 5.19 0.87
N GLY A 16 22.60 3.99 1.28
CA GLY A 16 23.63 3.74 2.29
C GLY A 16 23.93 2.26 2.48
N PRO A 17 24.98 1.88 3.23
CA PRO A 17 25.27 0.48 3.52
C PRO A 17 24.17 -0.19 4.34
N SER A 18 23.48 0.56 5.21
CA SER A 18 22.41 0.09 6.09
C SER A 18 21.33 1.16 6.28
N LEU A 19 20.21 0.78 6.93
CA LEU A 19 19.13 1.70 7.33
C LEU A 19 19.62 2.83 8.25
N PHE A 20 20.65 2.56 9.06
CA PHE A 20 21.19 3.51 10.04
C PHE A 20 22.33 4.38 9.49
N GLU A 21 22.74 4.13 8.25
CA GLU A 21 23.86 4.81 7.59
C GLU A 21 23.45 5.35 6.21
N LEU A 22 22.20 5.80 6.08
CA LEU A 22 21.71 6.41 4.85
C LEU A 22 22.35 7.80 4.65
N GLY A 23 22.75 8.09 3.42
CA GLY A 23 23.09 9.44 2.98
C GLY A 23 21.85 10.33 2.89
N PRO A 24 22.05 11.62 2.54
CA PRO A 24 20.94 12.56 2.34
C PRO A 24 19.91 12.05 1.34
N ALA A 25 18.64 12.35 1.59
CA ALA A 25 17.55 12.02 0.67
C ALA A 25 17.55 12.99 -0.53
N GLU A 26 17.48 12.45 -1.73
CA GLU A 26 17.42 13.19 -2.99
C GLU A 26 16.03 13.05 -3.61
N PRO A 27 15.44 14.12 -4.17
CA PRO A 27 14.14 14.02 -4.84
C PRO A 27 14.27 13.13 -6.08
N VAL A 28 13.29 12.27 -6.30
CA VAL A 28 13.21 11.51 -7.57
C VAL A 28 12.48 12.36 -8.63
N ALA A 29 12.71 12.05 -9.90
CA ALA A 29 12.00 12.68 -11.02
C ALA A 29 11.11 11.67 -11.73
N PHE A 30 9.94 12.11 -12.17
CA PHE A 30 9.11 11.38 -13.13
C PHE A 30 9.31 11.98 -14.52
N ASP A 31 9.17 11.18 -15.56
CA ASP A 31 9.26 11.61 -16.96
C ASP A 31 8.05 12.41 -17.46
N ASN A 32 7.03 12.56 -16.61
CA ASN A 32 5.80 13.26 -16.90
C ASN A 32 5.35 14.14 -15.71
N THR A 33 4.26 14.88 -15.93
CA THR A 33 3.54 15.60 -14.87
C THR A 33 2.09 15.14 -14.85
N VAL A 34 1.56 14.92 -13.65
CA VAL A 34 0.15 14.64 -13.40
C VAL A 34 -0.40 15.70 -12.47
N ASN A 35 -1.71 15.94 -12.52
CA ASN A 35 -2.37 16.83 -11.56
C ASN A 35 -2.36 16.18 -10.17
N GLY A 36 -2.03 16.94 -9.12
CA GLY A 36 -2.09 16.45 -7.74
C GLY A 36 -0.80 15.76 -7.27
N GLY A 37 -0.88 15.09 -6.12
CA GLY A 37 0.28 14.47 -5.45
C GLY A 37 0.58 13.06 -5.95
N ARG A 38 1.87 12.69 -5.94
CA ARG A 38 2.33 11.30 -6.16
C ARG A 38 3.28 10.86 -5.07
N TRP A 39 3.16 9.62 -4.62
CA TRP A 39 4.03 9.01 -3.61
C TRP A 39 4.35 7.59 -4.00
N ILE A 40 5.62 7.20 -4.02
CA ILE A 40 6.00 5.79 -4.25
C ILE A 40 5.81 5.05 -2.92
N GLU A 41 4.99 3.99 -2.93
CA GLU A 41 4.63 3.21 -1.73
C GLU A 41 5.14 1.76 -1.80
N ALA A 42 5.47 1.26 -2.99
CA ALA A 42 6.04 -0.07 -3.16
C ALA A 42 7.06 -0.10 -4.29
N VAL A 43 8.15 -0.84 -4.10
CA VAL A 43 9.20 -1.06 -5.11
C VAL A 43 9.65 -2.52 -5.09
N TRP A 44 9.85 -3.09 -6.27
CA TRP A 44 10.47 -4.39 -6.51
C TRP A 44 11.65 -4.23 -7.45
N ARG A 45 12.73 -4.95 -7.16
CA ARG A 45 13.95 -4.97 -7.96
C ARG A 45 14.10 -6.31 -8.67
N THR A 46 14.39 -6.28 -9.96
CA THR A 46 14.78 -7.45 -10.74
C THR A 46 16.26 -7.78 -10.59
N ASP A 47 16.65 -8.99 -10.97
CA ASP A 47 18.04 -9.46 -10.88
C ASP A 47 19.02 -8.61 -11.70
N ASP A 48 18.58 -8.09 -12.86
CA ASP A 48 19.33 -7.18 -13.72
C ASP A 48 19.38 -5.72 -13.19
N GLY A 49 18.70 -5.43 -12.07
CA GLY A 49 18.79 -4.16 -11.37
C GLY A 49 17.72 -3.12 -11.74
N VAL A 50 16.79 -3.44 -12.64
CA VAL A 50 15.63 -2.58 -12.92
C VAL A 50 14.72 -2.53 -11.70
N LEU A 51 14.21 -1.34 -11.39
CA LEU A 51 13.20 -1.14 -10.36
C LEU A 51 11.83 -0.97 -11.01
N TYR A 52 10.85 -1.69 -10.49
CA TYR A 52 9.43 -1.45 -10.73
C TYR A 52 8.84 -0.89 -9.46
N GLY A 53 8.20 0.26 -9.56
CA GLY A 53 7.54 0.94 -8.46
C GLY A 53 6.05 1.08 -8.71
N TRP A 54 5.32 1.34 -7.65
CA TRP A 54 3.92 1.71 -7.70
C TRP A 54 3.72 2.95 -6.86
N TYR A 55 2.92 3.88 -7.41
CA TYR A 55 2.68 5.16 -6.79
C TYR A 55 1.20 5.36 -6.46
N HIS A 56 0.97 5.94 -5.29
CA HIS A 56 -0.29 6.54 -4.89
C HIS A 56 -0.42 7.87 -5.62
N HIS A 57 -1.56 8.11 -6.25
CA HIS A 57 -1.89 9.36 -6.92
C HIS A 57 -3.15 9.97 -6.35
N GLU A 58 -3.05 11.18 -5.82
CA GLU A 58 -4.20 11.96 -5.35
C GLU A 58 -4.49 13.11 -6.33
N PRO A 59 -5.40 12.92 -7.30
CA PRO A 59 -5.83 14.00 -8.18
C PRO A 59 -6.55 15.10 -7.40
N ALA A 60 -6.33 16.35 -7.79
CA ALA A 60 -7.00 17.53 -7.24
C ALA A 60 -8.20 17.95 -8.12
N GLY A 61 -9.15 18.68 -7.50
CA GLY A 61 -10.25 19.32 -8.22
C GLY A 61 -11.38 18.38 -8.66
N LEU A 62 -11.46 17.18 -8.10
CA LEU A 62 -12.54 16.22 -8.40
C LEU A 62 -13.90 16.67 -7.85
N CYS A 63 -13.92 17.22 -6.64
CA CYS A 63 -15.12 17.66 -5.95
C CYS A 63 -15.14 19.19 -5.81
N PRO A 64 -16.07 19.91 -6.46
CA PRO A 64 -16.12 21.36 -6.39
C PRO A 64 -16.29 21.88 -4.96
N GLY A 65 -15.44 22.83 -4.56
CA GLY A 65 -15.51 23.47 -3.24
C GLY A 65 -14.94 22.65 -2.09
N THR A 66 -14.30 21.51 -2.35
CA THR A 66 -13.64 20.69 -1.33
C THR A 66 -12.18 20.39 -1.72
N THR A 67 -11.42 19.82 -0.78
CA THR A 67 -10.08 19.26 -1.03
C THR A 67 -10.10 17.74 -1.18
N LEU A 68 -11.29 17.13 -1.26
CA LEU A 68 -11.43 15.68 -1.33
C LEU A 68 -10.82 15.15 -2.62
N THR A 69 -9.95 14.17 -2.48
CA THR A 69 -9.37 13.42 -3.60
C THR A 69 -10.08 12.08 -3.80
N ALA A 70 -9.71 11.35 -4.83
CA ALA A 70 -10.06 9.95 -5.01
C ALA A 70 -8.82 9.23 -5.54
N PRO A 71 -8.06 8.56 -4.66
CA PRO A 71 -6.79 7.98 -5.02
C PRO A 71 -6.85 6.99 -6.19
N LYS A 72 -5.75 6.93 -6.93
CA LYS A 72 -5.46 5.91 -7.95
C LYS A 72 -4.10 5.31 -7.69
N ILE A 73 -3.87 4.10 -8.20
CA ILE A 73 -2.56 3.46 -8.13
C ILE A 73 -1.99 3.33 -9.53
N GLY A 74 -0.82 3.90 -9.76
CA GLY A 74 -0.06 3.77 -11.00
C GLY A 74 1.20 2.94 -10.84
N ALA A 75 1.77 2.53 -11.97
CA ALA A 75 3.01 1.77 -12.04
C ALA A 75 4.10 2.61 -12.70
N VAL A 76 5.35 2.42 -12.27
CA VAL A 76 6.53 3.13 -12.79
C VAL A 76 7.72 2.18 -12.91
N ARG A 77 8.68 2.56 -13.74
CA ARG A 77 9.92 1.80 -13.97
C ARG A 77 11.14 2.71 -13.89
N SER A 78 12.24 2.22 -13.34
CA SER A 78 13.50 2.94 -13.26
C SER A 78 14.70 2.02 -13.55
N GLU A 79 15.66 2.53 -14.32
CA GLU A 79 16.92 1.84 -14.65
C GLU A 79 18.14 2.48 -13.95
N ASP A 80 17.96 3.60 -13.26
CA ASP A 80 19.02 4.39 -12.62
C ASP A 80 18.93 4.35 -11.09
N LYS A 81 18.46 3.20 -10.58
CA LYS A 81 18.27 2.91 -9.17
C LYS A 81 17.24 3.84 -8.52
N GLY A 82 16.24 4.29 -9.29
CA GLY A 82 15.11 5.09 -8.81
C GLY A 82 15.38 6.59 -8.71
N ALA A 83 16.37 7.12 -9.44
CA ALA A 83 16.55 8.57 -9.54
C ALA A 83 15.51 9.17 -10.50
N THR A 84 15.29 8.50 -11.64
CA THR A 84 14.27 8.84 -12.62
C THR A 84 13.32 7.66 -12.82
N TRP A 85 12.04 7.98 -13.04
CA TRP A 85 10.95 7.03 -13.17
C TRP A 85 10.14 7.30 -14.44
N VAL A 86 9.99 6.28 -15.27
CA VAL A 86 9.10 6.26 -16.43
C VAL A 86 7.72 5.81 -15.96
N ASP A 87 6.69 6.62 -16.21
CA ASP A 87 5.30 6.28 -15.89
C ASP A 87 4.75 5.22 -16.85
N LEU A 88 4.23 4.13 -16.29
CA LEU A 88 3.63 3.02 -17.03
C LEU A 88 2.09 3.08 -17.02
N GLY A 89 1.50 4.07 -16.37
CA GLY A 89 0.05 4.32 -16.31
C GLY A 89 -0.64 3.77 -15.06
N PHE A 90 -1.93 4.13 -14.94
CA PHE A 90 -2.80 3.69 -13.84
C PHE A 90 -3.22 2.22 -13.98
N VAL A 91 -3.07 1.46 -12.91
CA VAL A 91 -3.35 0.02 -12.86
C VAL A 91 -4.51 -0.34 -11.94
N LEU A 92 -4.82 0.52 -10.96
CA LEU A 92 -6.02 0.41 -10.13
C LEU A 92 -6.73 1.77 -10.06
N GLU A 93 -8.02 1.75 -10.37
CA GLU A 93 -8.91 2.91 -10.25
C GLU A 93 -10.33 2.43 -9.92
N ALA A 94 -11.02 3.19 -9.06
CA ALA A 94 -12.39 2.91 -8.69
C ALA A 94 -13.34 3.01 -9.89
N ARG A 95 -14.47 2.30 -9.82
CA ARG A 95 -15.50 2.37 -10.87
C ARG A 95 -16.07 3.79 -11.01
N PRO A 96 -16.41 4.25 -12.23
CA PRO A 96 -17.05 5.55 -12.42
C PRO A 96 -18.34 5.69 -11.59
N GLY A 97 -18.65 6.91 -11.16
CA GLY A 97 -19.89 7.21 -10.43
C GLY A 97 -19.88 6.90 -8.93
N THR A 98 -18.74 6.48 -8.35
CA THR A 98 -18.63 6.25 -6.90
C THR A 98 -18.13 7.43 -6.09
N LEU A 99 -17.85 8.58 -6.72
CA LEU A 99 -17.44 9.77 -5.98
C LEU A 99 -18.58 10.23 -5.03
N ARG A 100 -18.21 10.52 -3.78
CA ARG A 100 -19.06 11.06 -2.72
C ARG A 100 -18.50 12.41 -2.29
N CYS A 101 -18.82 13.46 -3.06
CA CYS A 101 -18.27 14.79 -2.82
C CYS A 101 -18.82 15.49 -1.56
N ASP A 102 -19.84 14.90 -0.93
CA ASP A 102 -20.41 15.27 0.36
C ASP A 102 -19.81 14.48 1.53
N ALA A 103 -18.74 13.69 1.29
CA ALA A 103 -18.05 12.95 2.32
C ALA A 103 -17.53 13.85 3.44
N LYS A 104 -17.71 13.39 4.68
CA LYS A 104 -17.38 14.10 5.92
C LYS A 104 -16.10 13.60 6.59
N ASN A 105 -15.36 12.69 5.95
CA ASN A 105 -14.08 12.23 6.47
C ASN A 105 -12.96 13.26 6.38
N GLY A 106 -13.05 14.21 5.44
CA GLY A 106 -12.03 15.26 5.26
C GLY A 106 -10.84 14.88 4.37
N PHE A 107 -10.76 13.64 3.88
CA PHE A 107 -9.64 13.11 3.09
C PHE A 107 -10.03 12.75 1.66
N CYS A 108 -10.96 11.81 1.48
CA CYS A 108 -11.28 11.25 0.17
C CYS A 108 -12.79 11.12 -0.08
N ALA A 109 -13.18 11.31 -1.34
CA ALA A 109 -14.51 11.10 -1.87
C ALA A 109 -14.70 9.68 -2.45
N GLY A 110 -13.71 8.80 -2.32
CA GLY A 110 -13.65 7.49 -2.95
C GLY A 110 -12.22 7.12 -3.35
N GLY A 111 -12.05 6.14 -4.24
CA GLY A 111 -10.76 5.78 -4.83
C GLY A 111 -10.11 4.51 -4.26
N HIS A 112 -8.89 4.25 -4.73
CA HIS A 112 -8.03 3.14 -4.33
C HIS A 112 -6.64 3.71 -3.99
N GLY A 113 -6.18 3.55 -2.76
CA GLY A 113 -4.92 4.12 -2.28
C GLY A 113 -4.34 3.33 -1.12
N ASP A 114 -3.34 3.91 -0.47
CA ASP A 114 -2.68 3.41 0.74
C ASP A 114 -2.44 1.89 0.67
N PHE A 115 -1.40 1.50 -0.03
CA PHE A 115 -1.26 0.14 -0.51
C PHE A 115 0.15 -0.40 -0.30
N CYS A 116 0.27 -1.71 -0.48
CA CYS A 116 1.53 -2.36 -0.74
C CYS A 116 1.42 -3.32 -1.92
N VAL A 117 2.57 -3.64 -2.52
CA VAL A 117 2.69 -4.61 -3.60
C VAL A 117 3.68 -5.69 -3.19
N PHE A 118 3.27 -6.96 -3.28
CA PHE A 118 4.08 -8.11 -2.89
C PHE A 118 4.23 -9.10 -4.05
N LEU A 119 5.46 -9.45 -4.43
CA LEU A 119 5.77 -10.48 -5.41
C LEU A 119 5.83 -11.85 -4.71
N ASP A 120 5.12 -12.84 -5.24
CA ASP A 120 5.19 -14.20 -4.69
C ASP A 120 6.60 -14.83 -4.84
N PRO A 121 6.94 -15.82 -3.99
CA PRO A 121 8.26 -16.47 -4.05
C PRO A 121 8.55 -17.12 -5.41
N GLU A 122 7.52 -17.61 -6.11
CA GLU A 122 7.62 -18.19 -7.45
C GLU A 122 7.81 -17.14 -8.56
N GLN A 123 7.80 -15.84 -8.22
CA GLN A 123 7.87 -14.70 -9.14
C GLN A 123 6.87 -14.78 -10.31
N ARG A 124 5.70 -15.33 -10.04
CA ARG A 124 4.62 -15.49 -11.00
C ARG A 124 3.64 -14.33 -10.91
N TYR A 125 3.31 -13.88 -9.70
CA TYR A 125 2.27 -12.89 -9.47
C TYR A 125 2.70 -11.79 -8.52
N LEU A 126 2.29 -10.57 -8.86
CA LEU A 126 2.26 -9.43 -7.95
C LEU A 126 0.87 -9.31 -7.35
N TYR A 127 0.82 -9.24 -6.02
CA TYR A 127 -0.38 -8.98 -5.23
C TYR A 127 -0.40 -7.53 -4.79
N PHE A 128 -1.52 -6.87 -5.05
CA PHE A 128 -1.79 -5.51 -4.57
C PHE A 128 -2.75 -5.64 -3.40
N LEU A 129 -2.37 -5.11 -2.24
CA LEU A 129 -3.25 -4.97 -1.09
C LEU A 129 -3.43 -3.47 -0.85
N PHE A 130 -4.66 -2.99 -0.87
CA PHE A 130 -4.95 -1.55 -0.95
C PHE A 130 -6.20 -1.18 -0.17
N GLY A 131 -6.26 0.07 0.30
CA GLY A 131 -7.48 0.68 0.79
C GLY A 131 -8.43 0.99 -0.36
N ASN A 132 -9.64 0.44 -0.32
CA ASN A 132 -10.75 0.84 -1.16
C ASN A 132 -11.69 1.78 -0.39
N TYR A 133 -11.79 3.02 -0.87
CA TYR A 133 -12.61 4.09 -0.30
C TYR A 133 -13.92 4.31 -1.06
N ALA A 134 -14.10 3.62 -2.19
CA ALA A 134 -15.22 3.81 -3.11
C ALA A 134 -16.27 2.70 -3.03
N GLY A 135 -17.48 3.03 -3.51
CA GLY A 135 -18.58 2.08 -3.63
C GLY A 135 -19.47 2.05 -2.40
N ASP A 136 -20.34 1.05 -2.36
CA ASP A 136 -21.20 0.81 -1.19
C ASP A 136 -20.35 0.31 -0.02
N VAL A 137 -20.85 0.43 1.21
CA VAL A 137 -20.05 0.11 2.42
C VAL A 137 -19.49 -1.32 2.41
N GLU A 138 -20.20 -2.26 1.79
CA GLU A 138 -19.78 -3.66 1.63
C GLU A 138 -18.60 -3.84 0.66
N GLU A 139 -18.32 -2.84 -0.18
CA GLU A 139 -17.16 -2.82 -1.08
C GLU A 139 -15.96 -2.13 -0.41
N GLN A 140 -16.19 -1.29 0.60
CA GLN A 140 -15.16 -0.47 1.24
C GLN A 140 -14.30 -1.25 2.23
N GLY A 141 -13.04 -0.84 2.39
CA GLY A 141 -12.07 -1.45 3.31
C GLY A 141 -10.82 -1.96 2.59
N VAL A 142 -10.11 -2.92 3.17
CA VAL A 142 -8.87 -3.45 2.58
C VAL A 142 -9.21 -4.49 1.51
N ALA A 143 -8.81 -4.26 0.27
CA ALA A 143 -9.08 -5.11 -0.87
C ALA A 143 -7.79 -5.68 -1.49
N VAL A 144 -7.95 -6.68 -2.37
CA VAL A 144 -6.84 -7.38 -3.02
C VAL A 144 -7.03 -7.41 -4.54
N ALA A 145 -5.95 -7.18 -5.26
CA ALA A 145 -5.86 -7.41 -6.70
C ALA A 145 -4.56 -8.15 -7.03
N ARG A 146 -4.44 -8.64 -8.28
CA ARG A 146 -3.26 -9.38 -8.73
C ARG A 146 -2.97 -9.14 -10.21
N MET A 147 -1.70 -9.15 -10.59
CA MET A 147 -1.28 -9.32 -11.98
C MET A 147 -0.14 -10.32 -12.12
N GLU A 148 0.05 -10.86 -13.32
CA GLU A 148 1.24 -11.64 -13.64
C GLU A 148 2.49 -10.75 -13.60
N TRP A 149 3.57 -11.21 -12.95
CA TRP A 149 4.84 -10.47 -12.90
C TRP A 149 5.45 -10.24 -14.28
N GLY A 150 5.18 -11.15 -15.23
CA GLY A 150 5.58 -11.00 -16.63
C GLY A 150 4.94 -9.82 -17.37
N ARG A 151 3.92 -9.17 -16.80
CA ARG A 151 3.22 -8.01 -17.39
C ARG A 151 3.74 -6.67 -16.88
N ARG A 152 4.75 -6.66 -16.01
CA ARG A 152 5.28 -5.45 -15.35
C ARG A 152 5.73 -4.33 -16.30
N ASP A 153 6.18 -4.64 -17.51
CA ASP A 153 6.61 -3.66 -18.52
C ASP A 153 5.44 -2.96 -19.23
N ALA A 154 4.24 -3.58 -19.20
CA ALA A 154 3.01 -3.03 -19.76
C ALA A 154 1.82 -3.43 -18.86
N PRO A 155 1.71 -2.84 -17.65
CA PRO A 155 0.84 -3.38 -16.60
C PRO A 155 -0.63 -2.96 -16.71
N VAL A 156 -0.93 -1.90 -17.48
CA VAL A 156 -2.29 -1.39 -17.66
C VAL A 156 -3.17 -2.46 -18.31
N GLY A 157 -4.33 -2.72 -17.71
CA GLY A 157 -5.26 -3.76 -18.18
C GLY A 157 -4.89 -5.19 -17.77
N HIS A 158 -3.81 -5.39 -17.01
CA HIS A 158 -3.36 -6.71 -16.56
C HIS A 158 -3.55 -6.97 -15.06
N VAL A 159 -4.01 -5.97 -14.29
CA VAL A 159 -4.39 -6.14 -12.89
C VAL A 159 -5.86 -6.57 -12.79
N TRP A 160 -6.14 -7.57 -11.96
CA TRP A 160 -7.46 -8.13 -11.72
C TRP A 160 -7.81 -8.11 -10.23
N LYS A 161 -8.91 -7.45 -9.87
CA LYS A 161 -9.45 -7.32 -8.52
C LYS A 161 -10.18 -8.58 -8.09
N TRP A 162 -10.05 -8.92 -6.81
CA TRP A 162 -10.85 -9.96 -6.18
C TRP A 162 -12.26 -9.44 -5.90
N CYS A 163 -13.27 -10.16 -6.36
CA CYS A 163 -14.67 -9.84 -6.11
C CYS A 163 -15.50 -11.14 -6.10
N GLN A 164 -16.40 -11.28 -5.11
CA GLN A 164 -17.34 -12.39 -5.00
C GLN A 164 -16.73 -13.80 -5.10
N GLY A 165 -15.48 -13.97 -4.63
CA GLY A 165 -14.81 -15.27 -4.64
C GLY A 165 -13.94 -15.54 -5.87
N GLU A 166 -13.86 -14.60 -6.82
CA GLU A 166 -13.11 -14.76 -8.07
C GLU A 166 -12.22 -13.54 -8.38
N ARG A 167 -11.26 -13.69 -9.30
CA ARG A 167 -10.39 -12.61 -9.81
C ARG A 167 -10.76 -12.24 -11.24
N THR A 168 -11.94 -11.68 -11.41
CA THR A 168 -12.56 -11.40 -12.72
C THR A 168 -12.79 -9.91 -12.97
N GLU A 169 -12.72 -9.07 -11.93
CA GLU A 169 -12.96 -7.64 -12.06
C GLU A 169 -11.70 -6.90 -12.55
N PRO A 170 -11.80 -6.02 -13.55
CA PRO A 170 -10.64 -5.30 -14.06
C PRO A 170 -10.10 -4.30 -13.04
N GLY A 171 -8.77 -4.18 -12.93
CA GLY A 171 -8.08 -3.30 -11.99
C GLY A 171 -8.56 -1.84 -12.06
N VAL A 172 -8.75 -1.35 -13.29
CA VAL A 172 -9.41 -0.07 -13.57
C VAL A 172 -10.90 -0.31 -13.76
N GLY A 173 -11.71 0.32 -12.93
CA GLY A 173 -13.16 0.37 -13.12
C GLY A 173 -13.96 -0.82 -12.57
N GLY A 174 -13.31 -1.92 -12.17
CA GLY A 174 -13.99 -3.07 -11.58
C GLY A 174 -14.48 -2.88 -10.14
N ARG A 175 -15.30 -3.82 -9.66
CA ARG A 175 -15.73 -3.94 -8.26
C ARG A 175 -14.69 -4.65 -7.41
N VAL A 176 -14.90 -4.65 -6.09
CA VAL A 176 -14.10 -5.41 -5.12
C VAL A 176 -14.99 -6.14 -4.13
N THR A 177 -14.45 -7.18 -3.51
CA THR A 177 -14.89 -7.66 -2.19
C THR A 177 -13.72 -7.50 -1.23
N PRO A 178 -13.84 -6.67 -0.19
CA PRO A 178 -12.75 -6.44 0.75
C PRO A 178 -12.46 -7.70 1.57
N VAL A 179 -11.18 -7.88 1.90
CA VAL A 179 -10.71 -8.86 2.90
C VAL A 179 -11.09 -8.41 4.30
N PHE A 180 -10.91 -7.12 4.57
CA PHE A 180 -11.39 -6.47 5.79
C PHE A 180 -12.35 -5.37 5.40
N GLY A 181 -13.65 -5.67 5.47
CA GLY A 181 -14.71 -4.71 5.16
C GLY A 181 -14.75 -3.56 6.17
N ALA A 182 -15.16 -2.38 5.69
CA ALA A 182 -15.48 -1.26 6.55
C ALA A 182 -16.66 -1.61 7.48
N LEU A 183 -16.54 -1.28 8.76
CA LEU A 183 -17.63 -1.42 9.73
C LEU A 183 -18.64 -0.27 9.60
N SER A 184 -18.12 0.92 9.28
CA SER A 184 -18.88 2.10 8.91
C SER A 184 -18.23 2.75 7.70
N ALA A 185 -19.06 3.24 6.78
CA ALA A 185 -18.60 3.78 5.50
C ALA A 185 -17.63 4.96 5.65
N TRP A 186 -16.64 5.03 4.76
CA TRP A 186 -15.58 6.03 4.75
C TRP A 186 -16.12 7.45 4.59
N GLU A 187 -17.20 7.67 3.87
CA GLU A 187 -17.78 9.01 3.68
C GLU A 187 -18.38 9.60 4.97
N ARG A 188 -18.57 8.79 6.00
CA ARG A 188 -19.11 9.25 7.28
C ARG A 188 -18.05 10.00 8.08
N GLU A 189 -18.51 10.94 8.91
CA GLU A 189 -17.66 11.64 9.87
C GLU A 189 -17.08 10.65 10.89
N ASP A 190 -17.87 9.67 11.33
CA ASP A 190 -17.52 8.66 12.33
C ASP A 190 -17.14 7.31 11.70
N CYS A 191 -16.45 7.30 10.56
CA CYS A 191 -16.04 6.06 9.89
C CYS A 191 -15.30 5.11 10.85
N ASP A 192 -15.41 3.80 10.60
CA ASP A 192 -14.74 2.74 11.35
C ASP A 192 -14.27 1.67 10.37
N ALA A 193 -12.98 1.67 10.06
CA ALA A 193 -12.42 0.80 9.02
C ALA A 193 -10.90 0.62 9.18
N PHE A 194 -10.41 -0.53 8.70
CA PHE A 194 -8.98 -0.79 8.54
C PHE A 194 -8.47 -0.23 7.21
N TRP A 195 -7.23 0.26 7.20
CA TRP A 195 -6.59 0.83 6.01
C TRP A 195 -5.06 0.78 6.09
N GLY A 196 -4.40 1.15 5.00
CA GLY A 196 -2.94 1.19 4.88
C GLY A 196 -2.24 -0.15 5.11
N PRO A 197 -2.64 -1.25 4.44
CA PRO A 197 -1.97 -2.55 4.57
C PRO A 197 -0.49 -2.48 4.20
N SER A 198 0.37 -2.86 5.13
CA SER A 198 1.79 -3.12 4.90
C SER A 198 2.10 -4.60 5.11
N VAL A 199 2.56 -5.29 4.05
CA VAL A 199 2.80 -6.74 4.08
C VAL A 199 4.27 -7.08 3.93
N HIS A 200 4.75 -7.98 4.78
CA HIS A 200 6.06 -8.62 4.66
C HIS A 200 5.96 -10.14 4.84
N TRP A 201 6.93 -10.87 4.32
CA TRP A 201 7.17 -12.25 4.72
C TRP A 201 7.96 -12.29 6.03
N ASN A 202 7.47 -13.00 7.03
CA ASN A 202 8.16 -13.22 8.28
C ASN A 202 8.85 -14.58 8.29
N THR A 203 10.18 -14.60 8.30
CA THR A 203 10.98 -15.84 8.22
C THR A 203 10.94 -16.68 9.50
N TYR A 204 10.66 -16.07 10.66
CA TYR A 204 10.55 -16.77 11.93
C TYR A 204 9.21 -17.48 12.07
N LEU A 205 8.11 -16.78 11.74
CA LEU A 205 6.77 -17.36 11.75
C LEU A 205 6.50 -18.28 10.55
N GLN A 206 7.21 -18.07 9.44
CA GLN A 206 6.97 -18.69 8.13
C GLN A 206 5.58 -18.35 7.57
N GLN A 207 5.21 -17.07 7.67
CA GLN A 207 3.90 -16.55 7.27
C GLN A 207 4.03 -15.12 6.75
N TYR A 208 3.06 -14.68 5.96
CA TYR A 208 2.85 -13.28 5.66
C TYR A 208 2.24 -12.57 6.86
N VAL A 209 2.75 -11.38 7.14
CA VAL A 209 2.27 -10.50 8.20
C VAL A 209 1.80 -9.21 7.55
N MET A 210 0.57 -8.80 7.85
CA MET A 210 0.01 -7.52 7.47
C MET A 210 -0.11 -6.62 8.70
N LEU A 211 0.44 -5.42 8.61
CA LEU A 211 0.17 -4.35 9.55
C LEU A 211 -0.87 -3.39 8.98
N LEU A 212 -1.75 -2.90 9.84
CA LEU A 212 -2.91 -2.08 9.48
C LEU A 212 -3.09 -0.92 10.46
N ASN A 213 -3.54 0.21 9.94
CA ASN A 213 -4.21 1.22 10.74
C ASN A 213 -5.69 0.88 10.91
N ARG A 214 -6.29 1.35 12.01
CA ARG A 214 -7.76 1.46 12.14
C ARG A 214 -8.16 2.91 12.35
N ALA A 215 -8.92 3.46 11.42
CA ALA A 215 -9.57 4.75 11.61
C ALA A 215 -10.88 4.54 12.38
N ARG A 216 -11.13 5.32 13.43
CA ARG A 216 -12.42 5.30 14.15
C ARG A 216 -12.77 6.66 14.73
N GLY A 217 -13.89 7.23 14.30
CA GLY A 217 -14.39 8.52 14.77
C GLY A 217 -13.98 9.71 13.89
N ALA A 218 -14.39 10.91 14.31
CA ALA A 218 -14.27 12.15 13.54
C ALA A 218 -12.84 12.44 13.06
N GLY A 219 -12.66 12.64 11.75
CA GLY A 219 -11.37 13.03 11.16
C GLY A 219 -10.34 11.91 11.08
N TRP A 220 -10.77 10.66 10.91
CA TRP A 220 -9.89 9.48 10.84
C TRP A 220 -8.93 9.40 12.02
N ILE A 221 -9.46 9.58 13.24
CA ILE A 221 -8.68 9.32 14.45
C ILE A 221 -8.11 7.90 14.36
N GLN A 222 -6.80 7.80 14.52
CA GLN A 222 -6.11 6.51 14.55
C GLN A 222 -6.44 5.84 15.88
N GLU A 223 -7.30 4.82 15.83
CA GLU A 223 -7.72 4.07 16.99
C GLU A 223 -6.63 3.13 17.48
N GLY A 224 -5.86 2.58 16.54
CA GLY A 224 -4.75 1.70 16.85
C GLY A 224 -4.06 1.13 15.61
N ILE A 225 -2.97 0.44 15.89
CA ILE A 225 -2.25 -0.41 14.93
C ILE A 225 -2.64 -1.86 15.18
N TYR A 226 -2.86 -2.59 14.08
CA TYR A 226 -3.30 -3.97 14.10
C TYR A 226 -2.38 -4.85 13.25
N VAL A 227 -2.39 -6.14 13.55
CA VAL A 227 -1.67 -7.19 12.82
C VAL A 227 -2.61 -8.30 12.37
N SER A 228 -2.40 -8.82 11.16
CA SER A 228 -3.07 -10.01 10.63
C SER A 228 -2.04 -10.92 9.95
N PHE A 229 -2.33 -12.22 9.92
CA PHE A 229 -1.42 -13.24 9.42
C PHE A 229 -2.07 -14.07 8.32
N SER A 230 -1.28 -14.50 7.34
CA SER A 230 -1.72 -15.43 6.30
C SER A 230 -0.56 -16.33 5.88
N ALA A 231 -0.87 -17.59 5.55
CA ALA A 231 0.10 -18.49 4.92
C ALA A 231 0.13 -18.36 3.38
N ASP A 232 -0.88 -17.72 2.77
CA ASP A 232 -1.08 -17.71 1.32
C ASP A 232 -1.68 -16.39 0.82
N LEU A 233 -0.89 -15.59 0.11
CA LEU A 233 -1.35 -14.36 -0.57
C LEU A 233 -2.40 -14.65 -1.66
N ALA A 234 -2.44 -15.86 -2.21
CA ALA A 234 -3.35 -16.25 -3.27
C ALA A 234 -4.78 -16.48 -2.79
N ASP A 235 -5.03 -16.70 -1.49
CA ASP A 235 -6.38 -16.73 -0.91
C ASP A 235 -6.62 -15.48 -0.04
N PRO A 236 -7.35 -14.48 -0.54
CA PRO A 236 -7.70 -13.28 0.24
C PRO A 236 -8.49 -13.58 1.52
N ARG A 237 -9.08 -14.77 1.67
CA ARG A 237 -9.85 -15.16 2.85
C ARG A 237 -8.99 -15.82 3.94
N SER A 238 -7.71 -16.07 3.65
CA SER A 238 -6.79 -16.76 4.58
C SER A 238 -6.26 -15.87 5.69
N TRP A 239 -6.44 -14.55 5.58
CA TRP A 239 -6.00 -13.60 6.59
C TRP A 239 -6.74 -13.80 7.91
N SER A 240 -5.97 -13.87 9.01
CA SER A 240 -6.53 -13.93 10.36
C SER A 240 -7.30 -12.65 10.68
N GLN A 241 -8.21 -12.71 11.67
CA GLN A 241 -8.82 -11.49 12.20
C GLN A 241 -7.73 -10.53 12.71
N PRO A 242 -7.81 -9.21 12.42
CA PRO A 242 -6.82 -8.26 12.89
C PRO A 242 -6.77 -8.20 14.42
N LEU A 243 -5.57 -8.31 14.98
CA LEU A 243 -5.30 -8.19 16.43
C LEU A 243 -4.62 -6.85 16.70
N LYS A 244 -5.12 -6.11 17.70
CA LYS A 244 -4.50 -4.83 18.08
C LYS A 244 -3.13 -5.06 18.70
N VAL A 245 -2.14 -4.28 18.26
CA VAL A 245 -0.77 -4.29 18.79
C VAL A 245 -0.38 -2.97 19.46
N LEU A 246 -1.08 -1.87 19.13
CA LEU A 246 -0.85 -0.55 19.71
C LEU A 246 -2.16 0.23 19.77
N ASP A 247 -2.42 0.92 20.89
CA ASP A 247 -3.50 1.91 20.99
C ASP A 247 -3.03 3.25 20.43
N GLY A 248 -3.88 3.89 19.61
CA GLY A 248 -3.53 5.14 18.95
C GLY A 248 -2.40 4.99 17.93
N GLY A 249 -1.46 5.94 17.95
CA GLY A 249 -0.32 5.99 17.04
C GLY A 249 -0.52 6.95 15.87
N ALA A 250 0.27 6.74 14.82
CA ALA A 250 0.21 7.50 13.58
C ALA A 250 -0.22 6.58 12.42
N TRP A 251 -0.06 7.05 11.19
CA TRP A 251 -0.41 6.31 9.96
C TRP A 251 0.75 5.44 9.44
N TYR A 252 0.45 4.52 8.53
CA TYR A 252 1.40 3.66 7.81
C TYR A 252 2.36 2.87 8.72
N PRO A 253 1.84 1.91 9.51
CA PRO A 253 2.68 0.97 10.25
C PRO A 253 3.43 0.07 9.26
N GLN A 254 4.75 0.05 9.35
CA GLN A 254 5.61 -0.73 8.47
C GLN A 254 6.78 -1.32 9.25
N VAL A 255 7.44 -2.33 8.69
CA VAL A 255 8.67 -2.88 9.26
C VAL A 255 9.84 -2.71 8.32
N MET A 256 11.06 -2.77 8.86
CA MET A 256 12.28 -3.07 8.12
C MET A 256 12.98 -4.22 8.81
N GLY A 257 13.20 -5.33 8.10
CA GLY A 257 13.94 -6.47 8.63
C GLY A 257 15.37 -6.07 9.03
N LEU A 258 15.77 -6.44 10.25
CA LEU A 258 17.09 -6.11 10.82
C LEU A 258 18.03 -7.32 10.95
N ASP A 259 17.51 -8.54 10.84
CA ASP A 259 18.27 -9.75 11.18
C ASP A 259 19.54 -9.90 10.33
N ASP A 260 20.65 -10.14 11.02
CA ASP A 260 21.96 -10.36 10.39
C ASP A 260 21.89 -11.52 9.38
N GLY A 261 22.39 -11.28 8.17
CA GLY A 261 22.36 -12.26 7.08
C GLY A 261 21.04 -12.35 6.29
N LEU A 262 19.93 -11.79 6.79
CA LEU A 262 18.63 -11.82 6.09
C LEU A 262 18.59 -10.85 4.89
N LYS A 263 19.45 -9.82 4.86
CA LYS A 263 19.34 -8.65 3.96
C LYS A 263 17.89 -8.12 3.97
N GLY A 264 17.36 -7.90 5.17
CA GLY A 264 15.96 -7.54 5.41
C GLY A 264 15.54 -6.24 4.72
N THR A 265 14.25 -6.15 4.44
CA THR A 265 13.58 -5.00 3.79
C THR A 265 12.21 -4.81 4.41
N ASP A 266 11.38 -3.94 3.82
CA ASP A 266 9.96 -3.81 4.12
C ASP A 266 9.12 -4.98 3.59
N LYS A 267 9.72 -5.90 2.81
CA LYS A 267 9.07 -7.13 2.31
C LYS A 267 9.57 -8.39 3.01
N LEU A 268 10.64 -8.30 3.80
CA LEU A 268 11.28 -9.45 4.44
C LEU A 268 11.82 -9.09 5.82
N ALA A 269 11.27 -9.72 6.85
CA ALA A 269 11.72 -9.60 8.23
C ALA A 269 11.73 -10.97 8.93
N GLY A 270 12.42 -11.09 10.07
CA GLY A 270 12.37 -12.30 10.90
C GLY A 270 11.74 -12.01 12.26
N ARG A 271 12.30 -12.57 13.33
CA ARG A 271 11.69 -12.52 14.66
C ARG A 271 11.60 -11.10 15.20
N ARG A 272 12.61 -10.27 14.92
CA ARG A 272 12.63 -8.85 15.30
C ARG A 272 12.80 -7.99 14.06
N ALA A 273 12.09 -6.87 14.05
CA ALA A 273 12.17 -5.91 12.96
C ALA A 273 12.10 -4.48 13.50
N ARG A 274 12.70 -3.54 12.75
CA ARG A 274 12.53 -2.12 13.05
C ARG A 274 11.11 -1.73 12.69
N PHE A 275 10.38 -1.09 13.60
CA PHE A 275 8.99 -0.68 13.37
C PHE A 275 8.91 0.81 13.05
N PHE A 276 8.19 1.15 11.99
CA PHE A 276 7.96 2.51 11.53
C PHE A 276 6.48 2.87 11.63
N MET A 277 6.19 4.11 12.04
CA MET A 277 4.87 4.74 11.93
C MET A 277 5.07 6.19 11.53
N GLY A 278 4.32 6.66 10.52
CA GLY A 278 4.43 8.02 10.02
C GLY A 278 5.84 8.36 9.49
N GLY A 279 6.60 7.35 9.05
CA GLY A 279 8.00 7.52 8.64
C GLY A 279 9.00 7.66 9.79
N VAL A 280 8.56 7.59 11.04
CA VAL A 280 9.40 7.65 12.24
C VAL A 280 9.53 6.27 12.84
N SER A 281 10.71 5.93 13.34
CA SER A 281 10.95 4.65 14.01
C SER A 281 11.54 4.83 15.39
N GLU A 282 10.70 4.58 16.40
CA GLU A 282 11.05 4.63 17.82
C GLU A 282 11.04 3.23 18.46
N TYR A 283 10.48 2.24 17.78
CA TYR A 283 10.23 0.91 18.33
C TYR A 283 10.83 -0.19 17.45
N GLU A 284 10.99 -1.36 18.07
CA GLU A 284 11.13 -2.63 17.39
C GLU A 284 9.86 -3.45 17.65
N ILE A 285 9.50 -4.29 16.68
CA ILE A 285 8.43 -5.27 16.83
C ILE A 285 9.05 -6.66 16.96
N GLU A 286 8.56 -7.46 17.91
CA GLU A 286 8.95 -8.86 18.11
C GLU A 286 7.76 -9.78 17.83
N PHE A 287 7.99 -10.81 17.01
CA PHE A 287 7.01 -11.82 16.64
C PHE A 287 7.24 -13.11 17.44
N SER A 288 6.15 -13.73 17.91
CA SER A 288 6.15 -15.01 18.62
C SER A 288 5.05 -15.95 18.09
N HIS A 289 5.22 -17.26 18.29
CA HIS A 289 4.21 -18.28 18.02
C HIS A 289 3.06 -18.24 19.02
#